data_AF-A0A927HEB1-F1
#
_entry.id   AF-A0A927HEB1-F1
#
_cell.length_a   1.000
_cell.length_b   1.000
_cell.length_c   1.000
_cell.angle_alpha   90.00
_cell.angle_beta   90.00
_cell.angle_gamma   90.00
#
_symmetry.space_group_name_H-M   'P 1'
#
loop_
_entity.id
_entity.type
_entity.pdbx_description
1 polymer ?
#
loop_
_entity_poly.entity_id
_entity_poly.type
_entity_poly.pdbx_seq_one_letter_code
_entity_poly.pdbx_strand_id
1 'polypeptide(L)'
;MKRSALFLVLVGFGIVACGGLETYYRPGVSVSTLNRDTDACKVKALRDVPPSTQVRRYPPEYIPPVKECDADGVCTVVRVGYFIPGEIVTFDPNDALRKRVENQCMADKGYLPVSIPPCPGNVVNTVPARATKTLPDLTPNSCVIRNKNGTFQIVTRG
;
A
#
# COMPACT_ATOMS: atom_id res chain seq x y z
N MET A 1 15.90 43.26 26.61
CA MET A 1 14.98 42.71 25.58
C MET A 1 15.47 41.31 25.20
N LYS A 2 14.78 40.26 25.67
CA LYS A 2 15.19 38.85 25.53
C LYS A 2 14.80 38.34 24.14
N ARG A 3 15.78 37.96 23.32
CA ARG A 3 15.54 37.30 22.02
C ARG A 3 15.53 35.78 22.25
N SER A 4 14.35 35.20 22.41
CA SER A 4 14.19 33.75 22.46
C SER A 4 14.37 33.17 21.05
N ALA A 5 15.44 32.40 20.85
CA ALA A 5 15.64 31.61 19.65
C ALA A 5 14.72 30.38 19.72
N LEU A 6 13.71 30.34 18.85
CA LEU A 6 12.81 29.21 18.69
C LEU A 6 13.55 28.14 17.86
N PHE A 7 14.07 27.10 18.53
CA PHE A 7 14.66 25.94 17.87
C PHE A 7 13.57 25.14 17.16
N LEU A 8 13.56 25.19 15.82
CA LEU A 8 12.72 24.38 14.94
C LEU A 8 13.24 22.93 14.97
N VAL A 9 12.62 22.09 15.80
CA VAL A 9 12.86 20.63 15.81
C VAL A 9 12.18 20.03 14.59
N LEU A 10 12.97 19.79 13.54
CA LEU A 10 12.61 18.98 12.38
C LEU A 10 12.52 17.51 12.80
N VAL A 11 11.32 17.08 13.22
CA VAL A 11 11.01 15.66 13.43
C VAL A 11 10.89 14.99 12.06
N GLY A 12 11.99 14.39 11.60
CA GLY A 12 12.00 13.53 10.41
C GLY A 12 11.17 12.27 10.67
N PHE A 13 10.01 12.18 10.02
CA PHE A 13 9.20 10.96 9.98
C PHE A 13 9.93 9.90 9.15
N GLY A 14 10.81 9.14 9.79
CA GLY A 14 11.40 7.95 9.19
C GLY A 14 10.31 6.92 8.97
N ILE A 15 9.96 6.64 7.72
CA ILE A 15 9.10 5.51 7.36
C ILE A 15 9.89 4.24 7.72
N VAL A 16 9.72 3.76 8.94
CA VAL A 16 10.14 2.41 9.31
C VAL A 16 9.18 1.50 8.56
N ALA A 17 9.67 0.88 7.48
CA ALA A 17 8.98 -0.17 6.74
C ALA A 17 8.86 -1.44 7.61
N CYS A 18 8.16 -1.33 8.74
CA CYS A 18 7.68 -2.44 9.52
C CYS A 18 6.47 -3.03 8.79
N GLY A 19 6.73 -3.86 7.80
CA GLY A 19 5.70 -4.55 7.04
C GLY A 19 6.20 -5.90 6.60
N GLY A 20 5.33 -6.91 6.69
CA GLY A 20 5.57 -8.23 6.11
C GLY A 20 5.89 -8.16 4.61
N LEU A 21 6.13 -9.31 4.01
CA LEU A 21 6.41 -9.42 2.58
C LEU A 21 5.23 -10.08 1.88
N GLU A 22 4.45 -9.26 1.18
CA GLU A 22 3.50 -9.71 0.17
C GLU A 22 4.26 -9.94 -1.15
N THR A 23 4.26 -11.16 -1.67
CA THR A 23 4.98 -11.49 -2.90
C THR A 23 4.44 -12.74 -3.57
N TYR A 24 4.84 -12.98 -4.82
CA TYR A 24 4.65 -14.26 -5.49
C TYR A 24 5.73 -15.23 -5.06
N TYR A 25 5.35 -16.49 -4.83
CA TYR A 25 6.24 -17.48 -4.24
C TYR A 25 6.22 -18.80 -4.98
N ARG A 26 7.41 -19.32 -5.24
CA ARG A 26 7.67 -20.66 -5.75
C ARG A 26 9.00 -21.11 -5.15
N PRO A 27 9.00 -22.05 -4.18
CA PRO A 27 10.24 -22.47 -3.52
C PRO A 27 11.29 -22.98 -4.51
N GLY A 28 12.56 -22.83 -4.15
CA GLY A 28 13.70 -23.25 -4.97
C GLY A 28 14.08 -22.30 -6.12
N VAL A 29 13.28 -21.28 -6.39
CA VAL A 29 13.56 -20.31 -7.47
C VAL A 29 14.44 -19.17 -6.98
N SER A 30 15.35 -18.69 -7.84
CA SER A 30 16.15 -17.51 -7.53
C SER A 30 15.29 -16.24 -7.47
N VAL A 31 15.66 -15.29 -6.60
CA VAL A 31 14.97 -13.99 -6.52
C VAL A 31 15.08 -13.22 -7.84
N SER A 32 16.18 -13.37 -8.60
CA SER A 32 16.30 -12.75 -9.92
C SER A 32 15.34 -13.36 -10.95
N THR A 33 15.12 -14.68 -10.91
CA THR A 33 14.11 -15.35 -11.74
C THR A 33 12.70 -14.90 -11.35
N LEU A 34 12.37 -14.85 -10.05
CA LEU A 34 11.09 -14.30 -9.57
C LEU A 34 10.84 -12.89 -10.12
N ASN A 35 11.82 -11.99 -10.02
CA ASN A 35 11.68 -10.62 -10.51
C ASN A 35 11.46 -10.60 -12.03
N ARG A 36 12.24 -11.37 -12.79
CA ARG A 36 12.10 -11.46 -14.25
C ARG A 36 10.73 -11.99 -14.67
N ASP A 37 10.24 -13.04 -14.01
CA ASP A 37 8.93 -13.63 -14.29
C ASP A 37 7.80 -12.65 -13.94
N THR A 38 7.91 -11.97 -12.80
CA THR A 38 6.97 -10.93 -12.37
C THR A 38 6.92 -9.79 -13.39
N ASP A 39 8.08 -9.27 -13.81
CA ASP A 39 8.15 -8.17 -14.78
C ASP A 39 7.61 -8.59 -16.15
N ALA A 40 7.91 -9.80 -16.61
CA ALA A 40 7.34 -10.35 -17.84
C ALA A 40 5.80 -10.45 -17.76
N CYS A 41 5.26 -10.90 -16.63
CA CYS A 41 3.82 -10.97 -16.41
C CYS A 41 3.16 -9.60 -16.31
N LYS A 42 3.81 -8.61 -15.68
CA LYS A 42 3.34 -7.21 -15.65
C LYS A 42 3.30 -6.60 -17.04
N VAL A 43 4.35 -6.77 -17.83
CA VAL A 43 4.41 -6.26 -19.21
C VAL A 43 3.33 -6.92 -20.08
N LYS A 44 3.15 -8.24 -19.94
CA LYS A 44 2.06 -8.95 -20.62
C LYS A 44 0.69 -8.41 -20.20
N ALA A 45 0.45 -8.25 -18.90
CA ALA A 45 -0.81 -7.72 -18.39
C ALA A 45 -1.07 -6.28 -18.85
N LEU A 46 -0.04 -5.43 -18.93
CA LEU A 46 -0.15 -4.07 -19.48
C LEU A 46 -0.49 -4.06 -20.98
N ARG A 47 0.08 -4.98 -21.76
CA ARG A 47 -0.21 -5.12 -23.18
C ARG A 47 -1.63 -5.63 -23.42
N ASP A 48 -2.04 -6.63 -22.66
CA ASP A 48 -3.34 -7.31 -22.84
C ASP A 48 -4.48 -6.50 -22.20
N VAL A 49 -4.20 -5.73 -21.14
CA VAL A 49 -5.14 -4.86 -20.41
C VAL A 49 -4.52 -3.47 -20.22
N PRO A 50 -4.53 -2.62 -21.26
CA PRO A 50 -3.93 -1.29 -21.20
C PRO A 50 -4.62 -0.37 -20.17
N PRO A 51 -3.87 0.58 -19.58
CA PRO A 51 -4.45 1.58 -18.70
C PRO A 51 -5.46 2.46 -19.45
N SER A 52 -6.60 2.73 -18.82
CA SER A 52 -7.61 3.65 -19.32
C SER A 52 -7.82 4.77 -18.29
N THR A 53 -7.03 5.83 -18.36
CA THR A 53 -7.20 6.95 -17.42
C THR A 53 -8.51 7.67 -17.70
N GLN A 54 -9.43 7.63 -16.74
CA GLN A 54 -10.71 8.31 -16.79
C GLN A 54 -10.82 9.32 -15.66
N VAL A 55 -11.45 10.46 -15.95
CA VAL A 55 -11.74 11.51 -14.97
C VAL A 55 -13.25 11.53 -14.74
N ARG A 56 -13.68 11.38 -13.49
CA ARG A 56 -15.07 11.48 -13.07
C ARG A 56 -15.22 12.64 -12.10
N ARG A 57 -16.23 13.48 -12.34
CA ARG A 57 -16.66 14.51 -11.40
C ARG A 57 -17.91 14.03 -10.68
N TYR A 58 -17.84 13.93 -9.36
CA TYR A 58 -19.01 13.69 -8.53
C TYR A 58 -19.91 14.93 -8.51
N PRO A 59 -21.23 14.76 -8.31
CA PRO A 59 -22.12 15.91 -8.20
C PRO A 59 -21.80 16.74 -6.94
N PRO A 60 -22.03 18.06 -6.96
CA PRO A 60 -21.98 18.85 -5.75
C PRO A 60 -23.11 18.44 -4.80
N GLU A 61 -22.85 18.51 -3.50
CA GLU A 61 -23.82 18.24 -2.45
C GLU A 61 -24.34 19.56 -1.88
N TYR A 62 -25.66 19.74 -1.83
CA TYR A 62 -26.26 20.91 -1.20
C TYR A 62 -26.56 20.62 0.27
N ILE A 63 -25.99 21.44 1.16
CA ILE A 63 -26.29 21.43 2.58
C ILE A 63 -27.34 22.52 2.85
N PRO A 64 -28.57 22.16 3.24
CA PRO A 64 -29.64 23.12 3.48
C PRO A 64 -29.35 23.99 4.72
N PRO A 65 -29.95 25.18 4.81
CA PRO A 65 -29.84 26.02 5.99
C PRO A 65 -30.48 25.36 7.21
N VAL A 66 -29.89 25.56 8.37
CA VAL A 66 -30.45 25.14 9.66
C VAL A 66 -31.22 26.30 10.27
N LYS A 67 -32.45 26.03 10.71
CA LYS A 67 -33.30 26.99 11.44
C LYS A 67 -33.51 26.51 12.87
N GLU A 68 -33.52 27.46 13.79
CA GLU A 68 -33.92 27.24 15.17
C GLU A 68 -35.10 28.16 15.48
N CYS A 69 -36.12 27.64 16.15
CA CYS A 69 -37.30 28.39 16.54
C CYS A 69 -37.30 28.58 18.05
N ASP A 70 -37.66 29.78 18.50
CA ASP A 70 -37.84 30.06 19.92
C ASP A 70 -39.21 29.53 20.43
N ALA A 71 -39.45 29.72 21.74
CA ALA A 71 -40.67 29.28 22.40
C ALA A 71 -41.94 30.02 21.89
N ASP A 72 -41.77 31.19 21.27
CA ASP A 72 -42.84 32.00 20.69
C ASP A 72 -43.14 31.60 19.23
N GLY A 73 -42.41 30.61 18.70
CA GLY A 73 -42.58 30.08 17.35
C GLY A 73 -41.87 30.89 16.27
N VAL A 74 -41.01 31.85 16.64
CA VAL A 74 -40.23 32.64 15.69
C VAL A 74 -38.98 31.86 15.30
N CYS A 75 -38.92 31.43 14.03
CA CYS A 75 -37.80 30.66 13.49
C CYS A 75 -36.76 31.55 12.82
N THR A 76 -35.51 31.46 13.26
CA THR A 76 -34.36 32.17 12.66
C THR A 76 -33.36 31.19 12.05
N VAL A 77 -32.65 31.63 11.00
CA VAL A 77 -31.61 30.81 10.36
C VAL A 77 -30.33 30.93 11.20
N VAL A 78 -29.89 29.84 11.80
CA VAL A 78 -28.66 29.78 12.60
C VAL A 78 -27.45 29.31 11.78
N ARG A 79 -27.69 28.66 10.63
CA ARG A 79 -26.66 28.31 9.66
C ARG A 79 -27.20 28.46 8.25
N VAL A 80 -26.51 29.23 7.42
CA VAL A 80 -26.85 29.39 6.00
C VAL A 80 -26.56 28.10 5.23
N GLY A 81 -27.36 27.83 4.19
CA GLY A 81 -27.11 26.71 3.30
C GLY A 81 -25.92 26.99 2.38
N TYR A 82 -25.21 25.95 1.97
CA TYR A 82 -24.05 26.05 1.09
C TYR A 82 -23.88 24.78 0.24
N PHE A 83 -23.06 24.87 -0.81
CA PHE A 83 -22.72 23.72 -1.64
C PHE A 83 -21.33 23.20 -1.28
N ILE A 84 -21.21 21.89 -1.11
CA ILE A 84 -19.94 21.18 -1.12
C ILE A 84 -19.63 20.86 -2.58
N PRO A 85 -18.50 21.34 -3.14
CA PRO A 85 -18.13 21.03 -4.50
C PRO A 85 -17.88 19.53 -4.66
N GLY A 86 -18.39 18.95 -5.74
CA GLY A 86 -18.16 17.54 -6.03
C GLY A 86 -16.69 17.25 -6.36
N GLU A 87 -16.19 16.13 -5.85
CA GLU A 87 -14.82 15.67 -6.04
C GLU A 87 -14.53 15.32 -7.50
N ILE A 88 -13.31 15.59 -7.96
CA ILE A 88 -12.79 15.14 -9.26
C ILE A 88 -11.83 14.00 -9.00
N VAL A 89 -12.18 12.80 -9.46
CA VAL A 89 -11.37 11.58 -9.29
C VAL A 89 -10.84 11.10 -10.63
N THR A 90 -9.55 10.84 -10.68
CA THR A 90 -8.88 10.18 -11.80
C THR A 90 -8.63 8.73 -11.44
N PHE A 91 -9.09 7.79 -12.27
CA PHE A 91 -8.95 6.36 -12.00
C PHE A 91 -8.75 5.56 -13.29
N ASP A 92 -8.20 4.36 -13.15
CA ASP A 92 -8.10 3.37 -14.23
C ASP A 92 -9.11 2.24 -13.96
N PRO A 93 -10.22 2.14 -14.70
CA PRO A 93 -11.21 1.08 -14.50
C PRO A 93 -10.64 -0.30 -14.80
N ASN A 94 -9.55 -0.38 -15.57
CA ASN A 94 -8.95 -1.64 -15.97
C ASN A 94 -7.95 -2.18 -14.94
N ASP A 95 -7.60 -1.42 -13.90
CA ASP A 95 -6.55 -1.79 -12.95
C ASP A 95 -6.82 -3.14 -12.27
N ALA A 96 -8.06 -3.37 -11.84
CA ALA A 96 -8.44 -4.63 -11.20
C ALA A 96 -8.35 -5.82 -12.17
N LEU A 97 -8.74 -5.66 -13.43
CA LEU A 97 -8.64 -6.71 -14.44
C LEU A 97 -7.17 -6.99 -14.79
N ARG A 98 -6.35 -5.94 -14.94
CA ARG A 98 -4.92 -6.06 -15.21
C ARG A 98 -4.20 -6.84 -14.11
N LYS A 99 -4.48 -6.55 -12.83
CA LYS A 99 -3.96 -7.31 -11.69
C LYS A 99 -4.36 -8.79 -11.72
N ARG A 100 -5.60 -9.11 -12.13
CA ARG A 100 -6.02 -10.52 -12.30
C ARG A 100 -5.25 -11.22 -13.43
N VAL A 101 -4.97 -10.53 -14.53
CA VAL A 101 -4.18 -11.10 -15.64
C VAL A 101 -2.72 -11.31 -15.23
N GLU A 102 -2.13 -10.38 -14.46
CA GLU A 102 -0.80 -10.56 -13.86
C GLU A 102 -0.79 -11.80 -12.93
N ASN A 103 -1.76 -11.89 -12.02
CA ASN A 103 -1.90 -13.03 -11.10
C ASN A 103 -2.04 -14.35 -11.85
N GLN A 104 -2.86 -14.40 -12.91
CA GLN A 104 -3.04 -15.59 -13.72
C GLN A 104 -1.71 -16.00 -14.39
N CYS A 105 -1.00 -15.05 -15.00
CA CYS A 105 0.31 -15.31 -15.61
C CYS A 105 1.32 -15.88 -14.61
N MET A 106 1.33 -15.36 -13.38
CA MET A 106 2.19 -15.88 -12.31
C MET A 106 1.76 -17.29 -11.86
N ALA A 107 0.45 -17.53 -11.75
CA ALA A 107 -0.10 -18.85 -11.42
C ALA A 107 0.24 -19.90 -12.49
N ASP A 108 0.16 -19.55 -13.78
CA ASP A 108 0.54 -20.42 -14.90
C ASP A 108 2.04 -20.79 -14.86
N LYS A 109 2.87 -19.92 -14.28
CA LYS A 109 4.30 -20.17 -14.02
C LYS A 109 4.54 -20.96 -12.71
N GLY A 110 3.50 -21.32 -11.98
CA GLY A 110 3.56 -22.08 -10.74
C GLY A 110 3.86 -21.25 -9.49
N TYR A 111 3.66 -19.93 -9.54
CA TYR A 111 3.78 -19.07 -8.37
C TYR A 111 2.43 -18.93 -7.65
N LEU A 112 2.48 -18.75 -6.33
CA LEU A 112 1.32 -18.43 -5.50
C LEU A 112 1.55 -17.11 -4.75
N PRO A 113 0.54 -16.25 -4.60
CA PRO A 113 0.66 -15.09 -3.73
C PRO A 113 0.76 -15.54 -2.27
N VAL A 114 1.71 -14.99 -1.52
CA VAL A 114 1.92 -15.28 -0.10
C VAL A 114 2.17 -13.99 0.68
N SER A 115 1.74 -14.00 1.94
CA SER A 115 2.08 -13.01 2.95
C SER A 115 3.05 -13.63 3.95
N ILE A 116 4.28 -13.13 4.00
CA ILE A 116 5.29 -13.59 4.95
C ILE A 116 5.37 -12.57 6.10
N PRO A 117 5.10 -12.97 7.36
CA PRO A 117 5.12 -12.05 8.49
C PRO A 117 6.53 -11.53 8.78
N PRO A 118 6.67 -10.32 9.34
CA PRO A 118 7.97 -9.80 9.75
C PRO A 118 8.57 -10.64 10.89
N CYS A 119 9.89 -10.70 10.96
CA CYS A 119 10.58 -11.33 12.08
C CYS A 119 10.48 -10.49 13.37
N PRO A 120 10.36 -11.14 14.55
CA PRO A 120 10.36 -10.44 15.83
C PRO A 120 11.77 -9.90 16.11
N GLY A 121 11.85 -8.83 16.91
CA GLY A 121 13.11 -8.09 17.13
C GLY A 121 14.27 -8.96 17.64
N ASN A 122 13.99 -9.98 18.45
CA ASN A 122 15.00 -10.92 18.96
C ASN A 122 15.66 -11.74 17.82
N VAL A 123 14.93 -12.05 16.75
CA VAL A 123 15.49 -12.75 15.57
C VAL A 123 16.27 -11.78 14.70
N VAL A 124 15.74 -10.57 14.49
CA VAL A 124 16.40 -9.53 13.68
C VAL A 124 17.78 -9.16 14.23
N ASN A 125 17.93 -9.09 15.56
CA ASN A 125 19.18 -8.70 16.22
C ASN A 125 20.23 -9.82 16.29
N THR A 126 19.85 -11.07 16.06
CA THR A 126 20.73 -12.24 16.20
C THR A 126 21.18 -12.79 14.85
N VAL A 127 20.38 -12.59 13.80
CA VAL A 127 20.70 -13.08 12.45
C VAL A 127 21.56 -12.05 11.70
N PRO A 128 22.74 -12.43 11.18
CA PRO A 128 23.52 -11.56 10.31
C PRO A 128 22.74 -11.19 9.05
N ALA A 129 22.73 -9.90 8.71
CA ALA A 129 22.04 -9.39 7.53
C ALA A 129 22.59 -10.02 6.24
N ARG A 130 21.73 -10.72 5.50
CA ARG A 130 22.00 -11.32 4.19
C ARG A 130 20.82 -11.07 3.27
N ALA A 131 21.04 -11.21 1.97
CA ALA A 131 19.96 -11.20 0.99
C ALA A 131 19.55 -12.64 0.64
N THR A 132 18.26 -12.93 0.64
CA THR A 132 17.73 -14.15 0.03
C THR A 132 18.08 -14.16 -1.46
N LYS A 133 18.80 -15.19 -1.90
CA LYS A 133 19.17 -15.40 -3.32
C LYS A 133 18.26 -16.41 -4.00
N THR A 134 17.86 -17.43 -3.24
CA THR A 134 16.92 -18.49 -3.64
C THR A 134 15.81 -18.53 -2.62
N LEU A 135 14.57 -18.60 -3.07
CA LEU A 135 13.39 -18.68 -2.22
C LEU A 135 13.43 -20.02 -1.45
N PRO A 136 13.53 -20.00 -0.11
CA PRO A 136 13.48 -21.23 0.69
C PRO A 136 12.08 -21.84 0.68
N ASP A 137 11.91 -23.04 1.24
CA ASP A 137 10.58 -23.53 1.58
C ASP A 137 10.00 -22.70 2.74
N LEU A 138 8.74 -22.29 2.61
CA LEU A 138 8.03 -21.59 3.68
C LEU A 138 7.44 -22.60 4.65
N THR A 139 7.63 -22.34 5.94
CA THR A 139 7.00 -23.05 7.05
C THR A 139 6.18 -22.05 7.88
N PRO A 140 5.33 -22.52 8.81
CA PRO A 140 4.63 -21.63 9.74
C PRO A 140 5.55 -20.74 10.58
N ASN A 141 6.83 -21.15 10.74
CA ASN A 141 7.85 -20.42 11.48
C ASN A 141 8.69 -19.48 10.58
N SER A 142 8.39 -19.40 9.29
CA SER A 142 9.09 -18.50 8.38
C SER A 142 8.71 -17.04 8.65
N CYS A 143 9.70 -16.17 8.63
CA CYS A 143 9.51 -14.74 8.74
C CYS A 143 10.51 -13.98 7.86
N VAL A 144 10.18 -12.72 7.58
CA VAL A 144 11.02 -11.85 6.73
C VAL A 144 11.71 -10.76 7.54
N ILE A 145 12.98 -10.55 7.24
CA ILE A 145 13.78 -9.39 7.66
C ILE A 145 13.96 -8.49 6.43
N ARG A 146 13.58 -7.22 6.54
CA ARG A 146 13.84 -6.22 5.48
C ARG A 146 15.15 -5.49 5.80
N ASN A 147 16.12 -5.61 4.91
CA ASN A 147 17.41 -4.94 5.05
C ASN A 147 17.30 -3.47 4.63
N LYS A 148 18.15 -2.61 5.19
CA LYS A 148 18.17 -1.17 4.89
C LYS A 148 18.46 -0.85 3.41
N ASN A 149 19.09 -1.77 2.69
CA ASN A 149 19.40 -1.64 1.26
C ASN A 149 18.27 -2.07 0.32
N GLY A 150 17.07 -2.36 0.86
CA GLY A 150 15.91 -2.80 0.07
C GLY A 150 15.87 -4.30 -0.24
N THR A 151 16.92 -5.06 0.08
CA THR A 151 16.87 -6.53 0.00
C THR A 151 16.10 -7.11 1.18
N PHE A 152 15.70 -8.38 1.07
CA PHE A 152 15.03 -9.10 2.15
C PHE A 152 15.75 -10.41 2.45
N GLN A 153 15.56 -10.89 3.68
CA GLN A 153 16.03 -12.18 4.15
C GLN A 153 14.85 -12.96 4.72
N ILE A 154 14.54 -14.10 4.14
CA ILE A 154 13.59 -15.05 4.71
C ILE A 154 14.36 -16.03 5.58
N VAL A 155 13.91 -16.19 6.82
CA VAL A 155 14.47 -17.13 7.79
C VAL A 155 13.36 -17.98 8.38
N THR A 156 13.71 -19.19 8.80
CA THR A 156 12.81 -20.08 9.55
C THR A 156 13.24 -20.06 11.01
N ARG A 157 12.32 -19.75 11.92
CA ARG A 157 12.57 -19.83 13.36
C ARG A 157 12.70 -21.32 13.72
N GLY A 158 13.86 -21.69 14.27
CA GLY A 158 14.08 -23.03 14.83
C GLY A 158 13.34 -23.23 16.14
#